data_AF-A0A416GB97-F1
#
_entry.id   AF-A0A416GB97-F1
#
_cell.length_a   1.000
_cell.length_b   1.000
_cell.length_c   1.000
_cell.angle_alpha   90.00
_cell.angle_beta   90.00
_cell.angle_gamma   90.00
#
_symmetry.space_group_name_H-M   'P 1'
#
loop_
_entity.id
_entity.type
_entity.pdbx_description
1 polymer ?
#
loop_
_entity_poly.entity_id
_entity_poly.type
_entity_poly.pdbx_seq_one_letter_code
_entity_poly.pdbx_strand_id
1 'polypeptide(L)'
;MVLLASASIHADDLTANLKMRDGTVRQFIMNSSSEIELQKSLLKVHAPVNPEYDVLFLLEDVSTLTFDSSVTGIQNLSEAVLSYRLDGDMLTISGITDCPFVKVYDLSGVLLSSVRVHEGSCILSLASLPKGMLLIKVNSQTIKILKR
;
A
#
# COMPACT_ATOMS: atom_id res chain seq x y z
N MET A 1 25.78 26.73 18.97
CA MET A 1 24.47 26.19 19.34
C MET A 1 23.74 25.91 18.05
N VAL A 2 23.83 24.67 17.54
CA VAL A 2 23.18 24.30 16.28
C VAL A 2 21.89 23.59 16.65
N LEU A 3 20.77 24.26 16.40
CA LEU A 3 19.44 23.69 16.40
C LEU A 3 19.39 22.68 15.24
N LEU A 4 19.40 21.38 15.54
CA LEU A 4 19.01 20.37 14.57
C LEU A 4 17.56 20.01 14.88
N ALA A 5 16.72 20.13 13.85
CA ALA A 5 15.28 20.07 13.91
C ALA A 5 14.78 18.94 14.83
N SER A 6 13.94 19.29 15.80
CA SER A 6 13.00 18.36 16.42
C SER A 6 11.95 18.00 15.38
N ALA A 7 12.31 17.14 14.44
CA ALA A 7 11.32 16.41 13.67
C ALA A 7 10.77 15.35 14.62
N SER A 8 9.71 15.67 15.36
CA SER A 8 8.87 14.66 15.99
C SER A 8 8.20 13.88 14.86
N ILE A 9 8.89 12.88 14.33
CA ILE A 9 8.35 11.95 13.35
C ILE A 9 7.40 11.04 14.12
N HIS A 10 6.14 11.45 14.22
CA HIS A 10 5.05 10.58 14.62
C HIS A 10 4.54 9.85 13.38
N ALA A 11 5.08 8.66 13.16
CA ALA A 11 4.53 7.71 12.21
C ALA A 11 4.40 6.37 12.96
N ASP A 12 3.16 5.90 13.08
CA ASP A 12 2.91 4.48 13.37
C ASP A 12 3.52 3.68 12.19
N ASP A 13 4.33 2.67 12.50
CA ASP A 13 4.99 1.73 11.56
C ASP A 13 6.21 2.25 10.77
N LEU A 14 7.14 2.97 11.41
CA LEU A 14 8.43 3.35 10.84
C LEU A 14 9.54 2.37 11.26
N THR A 15 10.41 1.95 10.32
CA THR A 15 11.64 1.21 10.64
C THR A 15 12.84 2.13 10.46
N ALA A 16 13.63 2.31 11.52
CA ALA A 16 14.91 2.99 11.46
C ALA A 16 16.00 1.99 11.04
N ASN A 17 16.74 2.32 9.98
CA ASN A 17 17.86 1.53 9.49
C ASN A 17 19.17 2.29 9.74
N LEU A 18 20.02 1.72 10.57
CA LEU A 18 21.33 2.26 10.89
C LEU A 18 22.40 1.44 10.19
N LYS A 19 23.02 2.01 9.15
CA LYS A 19 24.17 1.42 8.47
C LYS A 19 25.45 1.87 9.14
N MET A 20 26.23 0.91 9.58
CA MET A 20 27.53 1.08 10.20
C MET A 20 28.64 1.11 9.12
N ARG A 21 29.80 1.70 9.44
CA ARG A 21 30.94 1.83 8.51
C ARG A 21 31.64 0.51 8.22
N ASP A 22 31.51 -0.47 9.11
CA ASP A 22 31.92 -1.85 8.88
C ASP A 22 31.02 -2.57 7.85
N GLY A 23 29.92 -1.93 7.42
CA GLY A 23 28.94 -2.47 6.48
C GLY A 23 27.74 -3.13 7.15
N THR A 24 27.76 -3.33 8.48
CA THR A 24 26.67 -3.94 9.24
C THR A 24 25.45 -3.01 9.24
N VAL A 25 24.24 -3.57 9.18
CA VAL A 25 22.99 -2.81 9.31
C VAL A 25 22.26 -3.25 10.57
N ARG A 26 21.79 -2.28 11.36
CA ARG A 26 20.90 -2.47 12.51
C ARG A 26 19.53 -1.89 12.18
N GLN A 27 18.48 -2.63 12.49
CA GLN A 27 17.10 -2.22 12.23
C GLN A 27 16.33 -2.10 13.55
N PHE A 28 15.58 -1.03 13.69
CA PHE A 28 14.74 -0.76 14.86
C PHE A 28 13.32 -0.42 14.42
N ILE A 29 12.34 -1.15 14.95
CA ILE A 29 10.93 -0.81 14.80
C ILE A 29 10.64 0.38 15.71
N MET A 30 10.13 1.47 15.14
CA MET A 30 9.83 2.71 15.84
C MET A 30 8.33 2.83 16.07
N ASN A 31 7.97 3.36 17.23
CA ASN A 31 6.61 3.75 17.57
C ASN A 31 6.61 5.17 18.15
N SER A 32 5.43 5.65 18.58
CA SER A 32 5.26 6.98 19.19
C SER A 32 6.08 7.21 20.46
N SER A 33 6.60 6.16 21.10
CA SER A 33 7.48 6.23 22.28
C SER A 33 8.96 6.00 21.96
N SER A 34 9.33 5.87 20.68
CA SER A 34 10.72 5.67 20.26
C SER A 34 11.40 7.00 19.95
N GLU A 35 12.67 7.12 20.31
CA GLU A 35 13.47 8.34 20.16
C GLU A 35 14.88 8.00 19.64
N ILE A 36 15.43 8.85 18.77
CA ILE A 36 16.83 8.77 18.36
C ILE A 36 17.49 10.12 18.66
N GLU A 37 18.55 10.12 19.45
CA GLU A 37 19.22 11.32 19.92
C GLU A 37 20.72 11.29 19.58
N LEU A 38 21.23 12.38 18.99
CA LEU A 38 22.66 12.57 18.80
C LEU A 38 23.23 13.33 20.01
N GLN A 39 24.01 12.63 20.83
CA GLN A 39 24.68 13.18 22.01
C GLN A 39 26.19 13.25 21.77
N LYS A 40 26.68 14.40 21.31
CA LYS A 40 28.11 14.66 21.01
C LYS A 40 28.68 13.66 20.00
N SER A 41 29.35 12.61 20.47
CA SER A 41 29.97 11.54 19.68
C SER A 41 29.18 10.22 19.73
N LEU A 42 28.00 10.23 20.34
CA LEU A 42 27.14 9.07 20.49
C LEU A 42 25.80 9.28 19.78
N LEU A 43 25.27 8.21 19.23
CA LEU A 43 23.90 8.09 18.74
C LEU A 43 23.17 7.15 19.71
N LYS A 44 22.20 7.69 20.46
CA LYS A 44 21.32 6.92 21.33
C LYS A 44 20.07 6.56 20.56
N VAL A 45 19.69 5.27 20.59
CA VAL A 45 18.44 4.76 20.04
C VAL A 45 17.63 4.20 21.19
N HIS A 46 16.48 4.83 21.45
CA HIS A 46 15.44 4.36 22.36
C HIS A 46 14.28 3.81 21.52
N ALA A 47 14.01 2.51 21.55
CA ALA A 47 12.99 1.87 20.72
C ALA A 47 12.29 0.71 21.47
N PRO A 48 11.34 1.00 22.39
CA PRO A 48 10.74 0.05 23.35
C PRO A 48 10.12 -1.22 22.76
N VAL A 49 9.81 -1.21 21.46
CA VAL A 49 9.21 -2.35 20.74
C VAL A 49 10.24 -3.44 20.44
N ASN A 50 11.53 -3.11 20.45
CA ASN A 50 12.60 -4.02 20.08
C ASN A 50 13.17 -4.73 21.32
N PRO A 51 13.72 -5.95 21.17
CA PRO A 51 14.41 -6.64 22.28
C PRO A 51 15.59 -5.83 22.83
N GLU A 52 16.29 -5.12 21.93
CA GLU A 52 17.36 -4.16 22.26
C GLU A 52 16.81 -2.74 22.09
N TYR A 53 16.18 -2.23 23.15
CA TYR A 53 15.43 -0.97 23.09
C TYR A 53 16.21 0.26 23.57
N ASP A 54 17.37 0.13 24.19
CA ASP A 54 18.20 1.27 24.61
C ASP A 54 19.65 0.99 24.24
N VAL A 55 20.06 1.48 23.07
CA VAL A 55 21.37 1.16 22.48
C VAL A 55 22.13 2.44 22.18
N LEU A 56 23.44 2.42 22.44
CA LEU A 56 24.36 3.52 22.17
C LEU A 56 25.35 3.09 21.08
N PHE A 57 25.49 3.92 20.05
CA PHE A 57 26.48 3.76 18.99
C PHE A 57 27.45 4.93 19.01
N LEU A 58 28.72 4.69 18.69
CA LEU A 58 29.64 5.77 18.37
C LEU A 58 29.26 6.35 17.00
N LEU A 59 29.14 7.68 16.91
CA LEU A 59 28.77 8.36 15.67
C LEU A 59 29.83 8.15 14.57
N GLU A 60 31.09 7.93 14.95
CA GLU A 60 32.16 7.62 14.00
C GLU A 60 31.98 6.27 13.31
N ASP A 61 31.31 5.32 13.96
CA ASP A 61 31.02 4.00 13.40
C ASP A 61 29.75 4.00 12.56
N VAL A 62 28.92 5.05 12.65
CA VAL A 62 27.70 5.19 11.86
C VAL A 62 28.04 5.77 10.50
N SER A 63 27.60 5.10 9.43
CA SER A 63 27.69 5.60 8.06
C SER A 63 26.44 6.39 7.68
N THR A 64 25.24 5.82 7.87
CA THR A 64 23.97 6.48 7.52
C THR A 64 22.84 6.01 8.43
N LEU A 65 21.90 6.92 8.72
CA LEU A 65 20.61 6.61 9.33
C LEU A 65 19.51 6.94 8.32
N THR A 66 18.67 5.96 8.00
CA THR A 66 17.49 6.15 7.14
C THR A 66 16.23 5.64 7.84
N PHE A 67 15.08 6.15 7.42
CA PHE A 67 13.80 5.74 7.94
C PHE A 67 12.95 5.24 6.78
N ASP A 68 12.54 3.98 6.86
CA ASP A 68 11.59 3.40 5.91
C ASP A 68 10.23 3.37 6.58
N SER A 69 9.22 3.97 5.95
CA SER A 69 7.85 3.59 6.29
C SER A 69 7.67 2.14 5.86
N SER A 70 7.12 1.31 6.75
CA SER A 70 6.62 0.03 6.32
C SER A 70 5.50 0.32 5.33
N VAL A 71 5.79 0.23 4.03
CA VAL A 71 4.76 0.29 2.99
C VAL A 71 4.03 -1.05 3.09
N THR A 72 3.16 -1.19 4.09
CA THR A 72 2.21 -2.30 4.22
C THR A 72 1.05 -2.16 3.23
N GLY A 73 1.18 -1.29 2.21
CA GLY A 73 0.18 -1.04 1.19
C GLY A 73 -0.26 -2.28 0.40
N ILE A 74 0.45 -3.41 0.52
CA ILE A 74 -0.05 -4.72 0.10
C ILE A 74 0.36 -5.78 1.13
N GLN A 75 -0.37 -5.86 2.25
CA GLN A 75 -0.38 -7.07 3.06
C GLN A 75 -1.33 -8.10 2.41
N ASN A 76 -0.81 -9.28 2.10
CA ASN A 76 -1.58 -10.51 1.86
C ASN A 76 -2.78 -10.39 0.90
N LEU A 77 -2.53 -10.58 -0.39
CA LEU A 77 -3.59 -10.87 -1.35
C LEU A 77 -3.98 -12.36 -1.29
N SER A 78 -4.39 -12.84 -0.11
CA SER A 78 -4.77 -14.24 0.16
C SER A 78 -6.27 -14.41 0.38
N GLU A 79 -7.07 -13.63 -0.33
CA GLU A 79 -8.46 -13.95 -0.60
C GLU A 79 -8.64 -13.79 -2.11
N ALA A 80 -9.55 -14.53 -2.74
CA ALA A 80 -9.74 -14.50 -4.18
C ALA A 80 -9.99 -13.06 -4.67
N VAL A 81 -8.94 -12.36 -5.05
CA VAL A 81 -9.06 -10.94 -5.37
C VAL A 81 -9.66 -10.85 -6.74
N LEU A 82 -10.85 -10.27 -6.75
CA LEU A 82 -11.47 -9.72 -7.92
C LEU A 82 -10.42 -8.93 -8.69
N SER A 83 -10.04 -9.45 -9.85
CA SER A 83 -9.05 -8.85 -10.74
C SER A 83 -9.74 -8.45 -12.02
N TYR A 84 -9.25 -7.38 -12.65
CA TYR A 84 -9.75 -6.95 -13.94
C TYR A 84 -8.62 -6.44 -14.82
N ARG A 85 -8.78 -6.65 -16.12
CA ARG A 85 -7.86 -6.19 -17.16
C ARG A 85 -8.66 -5.59 -18.29
N LEU A 86 -8.30 -4.36 -18.67
CA LEU A 86 -8.85 -3.69 -19.84
C LEU A 86 -7.83 -3.78 -20.98
N ASP A 87 -8.23 -4.37 -22.10
CA ASP A 87 -7.45 -4.44 -23.34
C ASP A 87 -8.30 -3.88 -24.49
N GLY A 88 -8.00 -2.65 -24.90
CA GLY A 88 -8.87 -1.87 -25.79
C GLY A 88 -10.27 -1.68 -25.19
N ASP A 89 -11.30 -2.10 -25.92
CA ASP A 89 -12.69 -2.10 -25.46
C ASP A 89 -13.09 -3.41 -24.75
N MET A 90 -12.16 -4.33 -24.48
CA MET A 90 -12.48 -5.62 -23.84
C MET A 90 -12.05 -5.62 -22.38
N LEU A 91 -13.02 -5.74 -21.47
CA LEU A 91 -12.80 -5.86 -20.04
C LEU A 91 -12.96 -7.31 -19.61
N THR A 92 -11.87 -7.92 -19.13
CA THR A 92 -11.88 -9.23 -18.47
C THR A 92 -11.96 -9.02 -16.97
N ILE A 93 -12.85 -9.73 -16.29
CA ILE A 93 -12.99 -9.74 -14.82
C ILE A 93 -12.90 -11.19 -14.34
N SER A 94 -12.08 -11.44 -13.33
CA SER A 94 -11.84 -12.78 -12.76
C SER A 94 -11.88 -12.73 -11.23
N GLY A 95 -12.10 -13.87 -10.57
CA GLY A 95 -12.24 -13.93 -9.11
C GLY A 95 -13.65 -13.58 -8.62
N ILE A 96 -14.66 -13.86 -9.44
CA ILE A 96 -16.07 -13.62 -9.11
C ILE A 96 -16.60 -14.84 -8.36
N THR A 97 -17.11 -14.64 -7.14
CA THR A 97 -17.50 -15.72 -6.22
C THR A 97 -19.01 -15.75 -5.97
N ASP A 98 -19.63 -14.58 -5.83
CA ASP A 98 -20.98 -14.45 -5.24
C ASP A 98 -21.99 -13.77 -6.18
N CYS A 99 -21.67 -13.68 -7.47
CA CYS A 99 -22.51 -12.97 -8.45
C CYS A 99 -22.65 -13.78 -9.75
N PRO A 100 -23.89 -14.18 -10.15
CA PRO A 100 -24.11 -14.88 -11.41
C PRO A 100 -24.02 -13.96 -12.64
N PHE A 101 -24.07 -12.65 -12.42
CA PHE A 101 -24.00 -11.64 -13.47
C PHE A 101 -23.15 -10.46 -13.04
N VAL A 102 -22.36 -9.93 -13.98
CA VAL A 102 -21.76 -8.60 -13.89
C VAL A 102 -22.66 -7.61 -14.60
N LYS A 103 -23.00 -6.52 -13.92
CA LYS A 103 -23.92 -5.50 -14.41
C LYS A 103 -23.19 -4.18 -14.65
N VAL A 104 -23.53 -3.51 -15.74
CA VAL A 104 -22.94 -2.23 -16.15
C VAL A 104 -24.02 -1.16 -16.12
N TYR A 105 -23.73 -0.05 -15.49
CA TYR A 105 -24.62 1.09 -15.34
C TYR A 105 -23.97 2.37 -15.83
N ASP A 106 -24.78 3.36 -16.21
CA ASP A 106 -24.32 4.74 -16.31
C ASP A 106 -24.35 5.45 -14.93
N LEU A 107 -23.91 6.72 -14.89
CA LEU A 107 -23.93 7.54 -13.68
C LEU A 107 -25.34 7.86 -13.16
N SER A 108 -26.37 7.76 -14.01
CA SER A 108 -27.76 7.94 -13.59
C SER A 108 -28.36 6.67 -12.96
N GLY A 109 -27.63 5.55 -13.03
CA GLY A 109 -28.05 4.26 -12.49
C GLY A 109 -28.85 3.41 -13.49
N VAL A 110 -28.91 3.79 -14.76
CA VAL A 110 -29.56 2.99 -15.80
C VAL A 110 -28.68 1.80 -16.15
N LEU A 111 -29.27 0.60 -16.18
CA LEU A 111 -28.59 -0.63 -16.58
C LEU A 111 -28.33 -0.62 -18.10
N LEU A 112 -27.07 -0.64 -18.49
CA LEU A 112 -26.62 -0.65 -19.88
C LEU A 112 -26.31 -2.06 -20.40
N SER A 113 -25.81 -2.96 -19.53
CA SER A 113 -25.45 -4.32 -19.91
C SER A 113 -25.44 -5.27 -18.70
N SER A 114 -25.66 -6.56 -18.96
CA SER A 114 -25.59 -7.63 -17.97
C SER A 114 -24.97 -8.87 -18.60
N VAL A 115 -23.81 -9.29 -18.08
CA VAL A 115 -23.03 -10.40 -18.63
C VAL A 115 -23.01 -11.54 -17.63
N ARG A 116 -23.30 -12.77 -18.09
CA ARG A 116 -23.26 -13.97 -17.25
C ARG A 116 -21.81 -14.31 -16.90
N VAL A 117 -21.62 -14.69 -15.65
CA VAL A 117 -20.33 -15.17 -15.13
C VAL A 117 -20.19 -16.65 -15.43
N HIS A 118 -19.02 -17.04 -15.93
CA HIS A 118 -18.64 -18.41 -16.26
C HIS A 118 -17.35 -18.76 -15.51
N GLU A 119 -17.41 -19.80 -14.67
CA GLU A 119 -16.27 -20.30 -13.89
C GLU A 119 -15.52 -19.20 -13.11
N GLY A 120 -16.29 -18.29 -12.51
CA GLY A 120 -15.75 -17.18 -11.72
C GLY A 120 -15.10 -16.06 -12.54
N SER A 121 -15.36 -16.00 -13.84
CA SER A 121 -14.87 -14.93 -14.72
C SER A 121 -15.93 -14.47 -15.74
N CYS A 122 -15.73 -13.30 -16.33
CA CYS A 122 -16.49 -12.86 -17.50
C CYS A 122 -15.69 -11.91 -18.37
N ILE A 123 -16.09 -11.81 -19.64
CA ILE A 123 -15.56 -10.84 -20.61
C ILE A 123 -16.70 -9.93 -21.04
N LEU A 124 -16.47 -8.62 -20.91
CA LEU A 124 -17.40 -7.56 -21.30
C LEU A 124 -16.78 -6.73 -22.43
N SER A 125 -17.51 -6.55 -23.53
CA SER A 125 -17.15 -5.54 -24.53
C SER A 125 -17.77 -4.19 -24.17
N LEU A 126 -16.93 -3.16 -24.15
CA LEU A 126 -17.28 -1.75 -23.94
C LEU A 126 -17.53 -1.00 -25.25
N ALA A 127 -17.31 -1.64 -26.41
CA ALA A 127 -17.32 -0.97 -27.71
C ALA A 127 -18.69 -0.36 -28.05
N SER A 128 -19.77 -1.07 -27.72
CA SER A 128 -21.16 -0.65 -27.96
C SER A 128 -21.75 0.20 -26.84
N LEU A 129 -21.02 0.41 -25.73
CA LEU A 129 -21.49 1.20 -24.60
C LEU A 129 -21.26 2.70 -24.83
N PRO A 130 -22.14 3.56 -24.30
CA PRO A 130 -21.99 5.00 -24.44
C PRO A 130 -20.67 5.48 -23.84
N LYS A 131 -20.13 6.56 -24.42
CA LYS A 131 -19.00 7.28 -23.83
C LYS A 131 -19.40 7.89 -22.49
N GLY A 132 -18.43 8.06 -21.62
CA GLY A 132 -18.63 8.58 -20.27
C GLY A 132 -18.25 7.57 -19.19
N MET A 133 -18.68 7.86 -17.98
CA MET A 133 -18.39 7.01 -16.82
C MET A 133 -19.35 5.82 -16.77
N LEU A 134 -18.77 4.62 -16.78
CA LEU A 134 -19.44 3.34 -16.63
C LEU A 134 -19.17 2.81 -15.22
N LEU A 135 -20.23 2.37 -14.55
CA LEU A 135 -20.17 1.73 -13.23
C LEU A 135 -20.44 0.24 -13.39
N ILE A 136 -19.46 -0.60 -13.07
CA ILE A 136 -19.54 -2.05 -13.24
C ILE A 136 -19.65 -2.69 -11.86
N LYS A 137 -20.80 -3.27 -11.57
CA LYS A 137 -21.10 -3.92 -10.28
C LYS A 137 -20.77 -5.41 -10.38
N VAL A 138 -19.89 -5.86 -9.50
CA VAL A 138 -19.47 -7.26 -9.38
C VAL A 138 -19.10 -7.57 -7.92
N ASN A 139 -19.65 -8.65 -7.37
CA ASN A 139 -19.63 -8.92 -5.92
C ASN A 139 -20.09 -7.67 -5.13
N SER A 140 -19.43 -7.39 -4.01
CA SER A 140 -19.62 -6.17 -3.22
C SER A 140 -18.90 -4.94 -3.81
N GLN A 141 -18.16 -5.08 -4.91
CA GLN A 141 -17.31 -4.02 -5.47
C GLN A 141 -17.98 -3.28 -6.63
N THR A 142 -17.44 -2.10 -6.95
CA THR A 142 -17.83 -1.30 -8.12
C THR A 142 -16.58 -0.85 -8.84
N ILE A 143 -16.40 -1.30 -10.09
CA ILE A 143 -15.33 -0.85 -10.97
C ILE A 143 -15.84 0.39 -11.74
N LYS A 144 -15.04 1.45 -11.79
CA LYS A 144 -15.37 2.69 -12.51
C LYS A 144 -14.47 2.81 -13.74
N ILE A 145 -15.07 2.94 -14.92
CA ILE A 145 -14.33 3.11 -16.17
C ILE A 145 -14.81 4.39 -16.86
N LEU A 146 -13.87 5.28 -17.19
CA LEU A 146 -14.14 6.45 -18.02
C LEU A 146 -13.87 6.09 -19.49
N LYS A 147 -14.91 5.83 -20.27
CA LYS A 147 -14.81 5.59 -21.71
C LYS A 147 -14.76 6.93 -22.46
N ARG A 148 -13.70 7.15 -23.24
CA ARG A 148 -13.45 8.37 -24.03
C ARG A 148 -13.96 8.27 -25.47
#